data_AF-A0A3D0FM62-F1
#
_entry.id   AF-A0A3D0FM62-F1
#
_cell.length_a   1.000
_cell.length_b   1.000
_cell.length_c   1.000
_cell.angle_alpha   90.00
_cell.angle_beta   90.00
_cell.angle_gamma   90.00
#
_symmetry.space_group_name_H-M   'P 1'
#
loop_
_entity.id
_entity.type
_entity.pdbx_description
1 polymer ?
#
loop_
_entity_poly.entity_id
_entity_poly.type
_entity_poly.pdbx_seq_one_letter_code
_entity_poly.pdbx_strand_id
1 'polypeptide(L)' 'MLKVIISVICLLAIAVAAMAVKIIVVKDGRFPQTHISANKAMKQKGIGCVQSQDRQEQLQNNNRINVKQL' A
#
# COMPACT_ATOMS: atom_id res chain seq x y z
N MET A 1 34.79 -21.20 5.61
CA MET A 1 33.77 -20.64 6.51
C MET A 1 33.66 -19.11 6.37
N LEU A 2 34.67 -18.34 6.76
CA LEU A 2 34.62 -16.86 6.70
C LEU A 2 34.35 -16.30 5.29
N LYS A 3 34.98 -16.89 4.25
CA LYS A 3 34.78 -16.50 2.84
C LYS A 3 33.32 -16.63 2.38
N VAL A 4 32.63 -17.68 2.84
CA VAL A 4 31.22 -17.93 2.53
C VAL A 4 30.34 -16.90 3.24
N ILE A 5 30.59 -16.65 4.53
CA ILE A 5 29.85 -15.66 5.32
C ILE A 5 29.94 -14.26 4.68
N ILE A 6 31.15 -13.83 4.30
CA ILE A 6 31.36 -12.54 3.63
C ILE A 6 30.60 -12.49 2.29
N SER A 7 30.64 -13.57 1.50
CA SER A 7 29.94 -13.60 0.21
C SER A 7 28.42 -13.46 0.34
N VAL A 8 27.82 -14.06 1.38
CA VAL A 8 26.38 -13.97 1.65
C VAL A 8 26.00 -12.56 2.10
N ILE A 9 26.81 -11.95 2.98
CA ILE A 9 26.58 -10.57 3.44
C ILE A 9 26.67 -9.59 2.27
N CYS A 10 27.68 -9.72 1.40
CA CYS A 10 27.81 -8.88 0.20
C CYS A 10 26.59 -9.01 -0.72
N LEU A 11 26.10 -10.23 -0.95
CA LEU A 11 24.91 -10.46 -1.78
C LEU A 11 23.65 -9.81 -1.19
N LEU A 12 23.43 -9.97 0.13
CA LEU A 12 22.32 -9.33 0.83
C LEU A 12 22.40 -7.80 0.76
N ALA A 13 23.59 -7.24 0.97
CA ALA A 13 23.80 -5.79 0.89
C ALA A 13 23.46 -5.24 -0.50
N ILE A 14 23.88 -5.93 -1.56
CA ILE A 14 23.54 -5.55 -2.94
C ILE A 14 22.02 -5.64 -3.19
N ALA A 15 21.35 -6.69 -2.71
CA ALA A 15 19.91 -6.85 -2.87
C ALA A 15 19.11 -5.73 -2.18
N VAL A 16 19.48 -5.38 -0.94
CA VAL A 16 18.85 -4.28 -0.19
C VAL A 16 19.12 -2.94 -0.87
N ALA A 17 20.36 -2.70 -1.32
CA ALA A 17 20.71 -1.50 -2.06
C ALA A 17 19.87 -1.36 -3.34
N ALA A 18 19.72 -2.45 -4.11
CA ALA A 18 18.91 -2.49 -5.32
C ALA A 18 17.43 -2.13 -5.07
N MET A 19 16.85 -2.61 -3.97
CA MET A 19 15.47 -2.25 -3.57
C MET A 19 15.35 -0.75 -3.22
N ALA A 20 16.40 -0.15 -2.66
CA ALA A 20 16.42 1.26 -2.26
C ALA A 20 16.75 2.23 -3.42
N VAL A 21 17.26 1.76 -4.57
CA VAL A 21 17.66 2.61 -5.72
C VAL A 21 16.56 3.58 -6.11
N LYS A 22 15.32 3.11 -6.19
CA LYS A 22 14.18 3.95 -6.63
C LYS A 22 13.87 5.09 -5.65
N ILE A 23 14.19 4.92 -4.37
CA ILE A 23 13.95 5.92 -3.32
C ILE A 23 15.07 6.96 -3.33
N ILE A 24 16.32 6.52 -3.57
CA ILE A 24 17.52 7.38 -3.53
C ILE A 24 17.68 8.18 -4.83
N VAL A 25 17.38 7.59 -5.99
CA VAL A 25 17.63 8.19 -7.31
C VAL A 25 16.51 9.14 -7.75
N VAL A 26 15.28 8.90 -7.33
CA VAL A 26 14.13 9.72 -7.76
C VAL A 26 13.98 10.93 -6.82
N LYS A 27 13.90 12.14 -7.38
CA LYS A 27 13.57 13.36 -6.62
C LYS A 27 12.17 13.20 -6.00
N ASP A 28 12.06 13.36 -4.68
CA ASP A 28 10.88 13.00 -3.87
C ASP A 28 10.52 11.49 -3.85
N GLY A 29 11.53 10.62 -3.96
CA GLY A 29 11.36 9.18 -3.78
C GLY A 29 10.72 8.84 -2.43
N ARG A 30 9.49 8.34 -2.46
CA ARG A 30 8.75 7.87 -1.27
C ARG A 30 8.36 6.43 -1.49
N PHE A 31 8.24 5.67 -0.40
CA PHE A 31 7.57 4.38 -0.48
C PHE A 31 6.15 4.58 -1.04
N PRO A 32 5.73 3.74 -2.00
CA PRO A 32 4.38 3.81 -2.54
C PRO A 32 3.38 3.63 -1.39
N GLN A 33 2.42 4.54 -1.28
CA GLN A 33 1.37 4.41 -0.28
C GLN A 33 0.44 3.27 -0.68
N THR A 34 0.49 2.18 0.08
CA THR A 34 -0.39 1.00 -0.09
C THR A 34 -1.78 1.24 0.50
N HIS A 35 -1.98 2.33 1.24
CA HIS A 35 -3.26 2.67 1.81
C HIS A 35 -4.20 3.23 0.73
N ILE A 36 -5.33 2.55 0.51
CA ILE A 36 -6.32 2.90 -0.53
C ILE A 36 -6.78 4.36 -0.42
N SER A 37 -7.02 4.85 0.80
CA SER A 37 -7.60 6.18 1.05
C SER A 37 -6.66 7.33 0.67
N ALA A 38 -5.35 7.08 0.73
CA ALA A 38 -4.34 8.10 0.46
C ALA A 38 -3.75 7.98 -0.96
N ASN A 39 -4.14 6.95 -1.71
CA ASN A 39 -3.74 6.75 -3.09
C ASN A 39 -4.56 7.63 -4.05
N LYS A 40 -3.90 8.65 -4.63
CA LYS A 40 -4.51 9.58 -5.60
C LYS A 40 -5.12 8.88 -6.81
N ALA A 41 -4.47 7.83 -7.32
CA ALA A 41 -4.95 7.10 -8.49
C ALA A 41 -6.25 6.32 -8.18
N MET A 42 -6.37 5.74 -6.99
CA MET A 42 -7.59 5.05 -6.56
C MET A 42 -8.72 6.05 -6.29
N LYS A 43 -8.40 7.20 -5.69
CA LYS A 43 -9.35 8.29 -5.48
C LYS A 43 -9.90 8.84 -6.80
N GLN A 44 -9.07 9.01 -7.83
CA GLN A 44 -9.51 9.42 -9.17
C GLN A 44 -10.47 8.41 -9.81
N LYS A 45 -10.35 7.12 -9.46
CA LYS A 45 -11.28 6.06 -9.89
C LYS A 45 -12.54 5.96 -9.01
N GLY A 46 -12.70 6.83 -8.02
CA GLY A 46 -13.82 6.77 -7.07
C GLY A 46 -13.70 5.64 -6.03
N ILE A 47 -12.56 4.96 -5.93
CA ILE A 47 -12.37 3.81 -5.04
C ILE A 47 -11.84 4.31 -3.69
N GLY A 48 -12.68 4.22 -2.66
CA GLY A 48 -12.36 4.57 -1.26
C GLY A 48 -12.11 3.35 -0.37
N CYS A 49 -12.03 3.55 0.94
CA CYS A 49 -12.01 2.44 1.89
C CYS A 49 -13.34 1.66 1.79
N VAL A 50 -13.30 0.33 1.86
CA VAL A 50 -14.50 -0.53 1.84
C VAL A 50 -15.52 -0.06 2.87
N GLN A 51 -15.10 0.23 4.11
CA GLN A 51 -16.02 0.68 5.16
C GLN A 51 -16.66 2.04 4.85
N SER A 52 -15.91 2.95 4.20
CA SER A 52 -16.46 4.25 3.81
C SER A 52 -17.40 4.16 2.62
N GLN A 53 -17.09 3.28 1.65
CA GLN A 53 -17.94 3.02 0.49
C GLN A 53 -19.22 2.34 0.93
N ASP A 54 -19.11 1.27 1.72
CA ASP A 54 -20.25 0.55 2.29
C ASP A 54 -21.17 1.47 3.10
N ARG A 55 -20.62 2.36 3.95
CA ARG A 55 -21.42 3.38 4.63
C ARG A 55 -22.13 4.33 3.65
N GLN A 56 -21.44 4.81 2.61
CA GLN A 56 -22.04 5.70 1.62
C GLN A 56 -23.18 5.00 0.85
N GLU A 57 -22.97 3.76 0.46
CA GLU A 57 -23.98 2.94 -0.22
C GLU A 57 -25.19 2.67 0.69
N GLN A 58 -24.97 2.35 1.98
CA GLN A 58 -26.05 2.23 2.95
C GLN A 58 -26.86 3.54 3.12
N LEU A 59 -26.19 4.70 3.11
CA LEU A 59 -26.84 6.00 3.16
C LEU A 59 -27.61 6.30 1.87
N GLN A 60 -27.10 5.90 0.71
CA GLN A 60 -27.77 6.11 -0.58
C GLN A 60 -28.91 5.11 -0.83
N ASN A 61 -28.89 3.94 -0.19
CA ASN A 61 -29.92 2.93 -0.35
C ASN A 61 -31.23 3.37 0.33
N ASN A 62 -32.30 3.44 -0.46
CA ASN A 62 -33.65 3.77 0.02
C ASN A 62 -34.30 2.61 0.80
N ASN A 63 -33.85 1.37 0.56
CA ASN A 63 -34.29 0.17 1.26
C ASN A 63 -33.21 -0.34 2.23
N ARG A 64 -32.80 0.55 3.15
CA ARG A 64 -31.72 0.26 4.10
C ARG A 64 -32.21 -0.67 5.22
N ILE A 65 -31.67 -1.89 5.24
CA ILE A 65 -31.87 -2.89 6.30
C ILE A 65 -30.92 -2.64 7.47
N ASN A 66 -31.44 -2.74 8.69
CA ASN A 66 -30.63 -2.58 9.89
C ASN A 66 -29.85 -3.87 10.18
N VAL A 67 -28.61 -3.93 9.68
CA VAL A 67 -27.71 -5.09 9.83
C VAL A 67 -27.34 -5.39 11.29
N LYS A 68 -27.58 -4.46 12.23
CA LYS A 68 -27.37 -4.72 13.67
C LYS A 68 -28.51 -5.52 14.32
N GLN A 69 -29.59 -5.78 13.59
CA GLN A 69 -30.78 -6.50 14.07
C GLN A 69 -30.80 -7.98 13.62
N LEU A 70 -29.78 -8.39 12.86
CA LEU A 70 -29.48 -9.77 12.46
C LEU A 70 -28.40 -10.33 13.39
#